data_AF-A0A7L5DQB5-F1
#
_entry.id   AF-A0A7L5DQB5-F1
#
_cell.length_a   1.000
_cell.length_b   1.000
_cell.length_c   1.000
_cell.angle_alpha   90.00
_cell.angle_beta   90.00
_cell.angle_gamma   90.00
#
_symmetry.space_group_name_H-M   'P 1'
#
loop_
_entity.id
_entity.type
_entity.pdbx_description
1 polymer ?
#
loop_
_entity_poly.entity_id
_entity_poly.type
_entity_poly.pdbx_seq_one_letter_code
_entity_poly.pdbx_strand_id
1 'polypeptide(L)'
;MYESPYRSSFEVHDDGTNSPLDHQRAISKLTFGLGFLYYKEGKIQLEPLPETPINEGPGHAVPDVLMYDPVAEDTKIVIEVCQTNGQRNDLRKIIRLIEDDDYGILEGFVYNYKTRAWLRYRKGDGGTATASSYSELMGVDMGEMV
;
A
#
# COMPACT_ATOMS: atom_id res chain seq x y z
N MET A 1 21.35 7.47 -41.03
CA MET A 1 20.23 7.53 -40.06
C MET A 1 20.52 6.47 -39.02
N TYR A 2 20.76 6.85 -37.76
CA TYR A 2 21.03 5.89 -36.69
C TYR A 2 19.69 5.32 -36.22
N GLU A 3 19.49 4.01 -36.36
CA GLU A 3 18.39 3.30 -35.74
C GLU A 3 18.68 3.13 -34.24
N SER A 4 17.74 3.57 -33.40
CA SER A 4 17.81 3.38 -31.95
C SER A 4 17.41 1.95 -31.60
N PRO A 5 18.18 1.22 -30.77
CA PRO A 5 17.89 -0.17 -30.41
C PRO A 5 16.88 -0.29 -29.25
N TYR A 6 16.06 0.74 -29.00
CA TYR A 6 15.08 0.71 -27.92
C TYR A 6 13.88 -0.17 -28.29
N ARG A 7 14.01 -1.48 -28.03
CA ARG A 7 12.84 -2.34 -27.86
C ARG A 7 12.18 -1.96 -26.55
N SER A 8 11.08 -1.22 -26.66
CA SER A 8 10.22 -0.90 -25.53
C SER A 8 9.69 -2.21 -24.94
N SER A 9 10.13 -2.55 -23.73
CA SER A 9 9.68 -3.71 -22.95
C SER A 9 8.33 -3.44 -22.28
N PHE A 10 7.35 -2.90 -23.02
CA PHE A 10 5.97 -2.89 -22.56
C PHE A 10 5.36 -4.25 -22.87
N GLU A 11 5.75 -5.27 -22.10
CA GLU A 11 4.87 -6.42 -21.92
C GLU A 11 3.69 -5.94 -21.09
N VAL A 12 2.65 -5.48 -21.79
CA VAL A 12 1.34 -5.24 -21.20
C VAL A 12 0.74 -6.62 -20.97
N HIS A 13 0.84 -7.13 -19.75
CA HIS A 13 -0.02 -8.21 -19.32
C HIS A 13 -1.47 -7.73 -19.49
N ASP A 14 -2.27 -8.47 -20.28
CA ASP A 14 -3.68 -8.17 -20.51
C ASP A 14 -4.48 -8.51 -19.25
N ASP A 15 -4.38 -7.61 -18.28
CA ASP A 15 -5.13 -7.63 -17.03
C ASP A 15 -6.47 -6.88 -17.20
N GLY A 16 -7.13 -7.01 -18.34
CA GLY A 16 -8.34 -6.25 -18.65
C GLY A 16 -8.06 -4.75 -18.83
N THR A 17 -8.65 -4.17 -19.86
CA THR A 17 -8.33 -2.82 -20.38
C THR A 17 -8.43 -1.64 -19.39
N ASN A 18 -8.98 -1.83 -18.18
CA ASN A 18 -9.14 -0.78 -17.15
C ASN A 18 -8.44 -1.06 -15.80
N SER A 19 -7.64 -2.13 -15.67
CA SER A 19 -6.95 -2.46 -14.40
C SER A 19 -6.12 -1.29 -13.82
N PRO A 20 -5.36 -0.51 -14.61
CA PRO A 20 -4.64 0.66 -14.10
C PRO A 20 -5.56 1.76 -13.54
N LEU A 21 -6.75 1.96 -14.11
CA LEU A 21 -7.67 3.01 -13.68
C LEU A 21 -8.35 2.68 -12.35
N ASP A 22 -8.82 1.44 -12.18
CA ASP A 22 -9.46 1.01 -10.94
C ASP A 22 -8.46 0.99 -9.77
N HIS A 23 -7.21 0.63 -10.05
CA HIS A 23 -6.10 0.69 -9.10
C HIS A 23 -5.89 2.13 -8.59
N GLN A 24 -5.65 3.09 -9.49
CA GLN A 24 -5.42 4.49 -9.10
C GLN A 24 -6.66 5.12 -8.44
N ARG A 25 -7.87 4.68 -8.79
CA ARG A 25 -9.09 5.11 -8.10
C ARG A 25 -9.12 4.67 -6.63
N ALA A 26 -8.70 3.44 -6.33
CA ALA A 26 -8.64 2.95 -4.96
C ALA A 26 -7.58 3.71 -4.14
N ILE A 27 -6.38 3.92 -4.71
CA ILE A 27 -5.34 4.76 -4.07
C ILE A 27 -5.88 6.16 -3.79
N SER A 28 -6.45 6.82 -4.80
CA SER A 28 -6.98 8.18 -4.66
C SER A 28 -8.02 8.30 -3.54
N LYS A 29 -8.92 7.32 -3.43
CA LYS A 29 -9.93 7.27 -2.37
C LYS A 29 -9.31 7.09 -0.98
N LEU A 30 -8.37 6.16 -0.83
CA LEU A 30 -7.67 5.93 0.44
C LEU A 30 -6.91 7.17 0.87
N THR A 31 -6.09 7.74 -0.01
CA THR A 31 -5.31 8.95 0.28
C THR A 31 -6.22 10.13 0.62
N PHE A 32 -7.34 10.31 -0.09
CA PHE A 32 -8.30 11.36 0.26
C PHE A 32 -8.93 11.15 1.63
N GLY A 33 -9.46 9.95 1.91
CA GLY A 33 -10.11 9.63 3.17
C GLY A 33 -9.18 9.77 4.36
N LEU A 34 -8.01 9.14 4.29
CA LEU A 34 -6.97 9.22 5.32
C LEU A 34 -6.42 10.65 5.44
N GLY A 35 -6.21 11.34 4.32
CA GLY A 35 -5.71 12.72 4.30
C GLY A 35 -6.69 13.69 4.94
N PHE A 36 -8.00 13.46 4.78
CA PHE A 36 -9.02 14.23 5.48
C PHE A 36 -8.94 14.03 7.00
N LEU A 37 -8.80 12.78 7.46
CA LEU A 37 -8.62 12.47 8.89
C LEU A 37 -7.36 13.13 9.47
N TYR A 38 -6.25 13.15 8.72
CA TYR A 38 -4.98 13.74 9.16
C TYR A 38 -4.98 15.28 9.06
N TYR A 39 -5.09 15.84 7.87
CA TYR A 39 -4.87 17.29 7.64
C TYR A 39 -6.05 18.18 8.05
N LYS A 40 -7.28 17.64 8.10
CA LYS A 40 -8.48 18.43 8.38
C LYS A 40 -9.09 18.13 9.74
N GLU A 41 -9.21 16.86 10.10
CA GLU A 41 -9.84 16.51 11.37
C GLU A 41 -8.83 16.31 12.51
N GLY A 42 -7.55 16.06 12.22
CA GLY A 42 -6.53 15.76 13.24
C GLY A 42 -6.84 14.50 14.06
N LYS A 43 -7.61 13.56 13.51
CA LYS A 43 -8.05 12.34 14.20
C LYS A 43 -7.00 11.23 14.20
N ILE A 44 -6.11 11.24 13.23
CA ILE A 44 -4.97 10.30 13.14
C ILE A 44 -3.66 11.09 13.17
N GLN A 45 -2.58 10.45 13.61
CA GLN A 45 -1.26 11.06 13.73
C GLN A 45 -0.30 10.66 12.61
N LEU A 46 -0.68 9.68 11.79
CA LEU A 46 0.13 9.20 10.68
C LEU A 46 -0.30 9.88 9.39
N GLU A 47 0.66 10.41 8.65
CA GLU A 47 0.46 11.12 7.39
C GLU A 47 0.34 10.11 6.23
N PRO A 48 -0.76 10.13 5.45
CA PRO A 48 -0.90 9.26 4.29
C PRO A 48 -0.13 9.83 3.10
N LEU A 49 0.83 9.06 2.59
CA LEU A 49 1.61 9.41 1.40
C LEU A 49 1.38 8.37 0.29
N PRO A 50 0.87 8.77 -0.90
CA PRO A 50 0.68 7.85 -2.02
C PRO A 50 2.01 7.58 -2.74
N GLU A 51 2.20 6.34 -3.19
CA GLU A 51 3.29 5.91 -4.09
C GLU A 51 4.68 6.47 -3.71
N THR A 52 4.96 6.51 -2.41
CA THR A 52 6.17 7.11 -1.84
C THR A 52 7.14 6.02 -1.39
N PRO A 53 8.45 6.12 -1.66
CA PRO A 53 9.42 5.17 -1.13
C PRO A 53 9.40 5.13 0.40
N ILE A 54 9.49 3.93 0.99
CA ILE A 54 9.48 3.75 2.45
C ILE A 54 10.67 4.36 3.19
N ASN A 55 11.75 4.70 2.47
CA ASN A 55 12.93 5.39 2.99
C ASN A 55 13.63 6.18 1.87
N GLU A 56 14.54 7.08 2.26
CA GLU A 56 15.33 7.86 1.32
C GLU A 56 16.42 7.02 0.62
N GLY A 57 16.64 7.30 -0.67
CA GLY A 57 17.66 6.65 -1.47
C GLY A 57 17.11 5.65 -2.49
N PRO A 58 17.97 5.16 -3.40
CA PRO A 58 17.54 4.27 -4.46
C PRO A 58 17.29 2.85 -3.94
N GLY A 59 16.29 2.17 -4.51
CA GLY A 59 16.06 0.73 -4.29
C GLY A 59 15.13 0.37 -3.14
N HIS A 60 14.60 1.34 -2.41
CA HIS A 60 13.56 1.11 -1.41
C HIS A 60 12.23 0.72 -2.06
N ALA A 61 11.46 -0.13 -1.37
CA ALA A 61 10.13 -0.49 -1.83
C ALA A 61 9.21 0.74 -1.83
N VAL A 62 8.31 0.77 -2.80
CA VAL A 62 7.27 1.79 -2.93
C VAL A 62 5.92 1.06 -2.75
N PRO A 63 5.25 1.22 -1.61
CA PRO A 63 3.86 0.81 -1.45
C PRO A 63 2.93 1.80 -2.15
N ASP A 64 1.71 1.36 -2.42
CA ASP A 64 0.69 2.21 -3.05
C ASP A 64 0.25 3.36 -2.14
N VAL A 65 0.11 3.08 -0.84
CA VAL A 65 -0.06 4.10 0.21
C VAL A 65 0.78 3.69 1.42
N LEU A 66 1.48 4.65 2.02
CA LEU A 66 2.11 4.48 3.32
C LEU A 66 1.58 5.49 4.34
N MET A 67 1.67 5.13 5.61
CA MET A 67 1.34 6.00 6.74
C MET A 67 2.63 6.34 7.49
N TYR A 68 3.09 7.57 7.32
CA TYR A 68 4.34 8.10 7.85
C TYR A 68 4.12 8.73 9.23
N ASP A 69 5.01 8.43 10.18
CA ASP A 69 5.06 9.11 11.48
C ASP A 69 6.05 10.28 11.39
N PRO A 70 5.59 11.55 11.37
CA PRO A 70 6.47 12.70 11.24
C PRO A 70 7.29 12.98 12.50
N VAL A 71 7.00 12.33 13.64
CA VAL A 71 7.76 12.48 14.89
C VAL A 71 8.87 11.44 14.98
N ALA A 72 8.57 10.19 14.63
CA ALA A 72 9.56 9.10 14.59
C ALA A 72 10.38 9.08 13.29
N GLU A 73 9.94 9.83 12.28
CA GLU A 73 10.53 9.91 10.94
C GLU A 73 10.56 8.57 10.19
N ASP A 74 9.57 7.70 10.39
CA ASP A 74 9.52 6.38 9.77
C ASP A 74 8.11 5.95 9.31
N THR A 75 8.05 4.88 8.52
CA THR A 75 6.79 4.33 8.01
C THR A 75 6.22 3.31 9.00
N LYS A 76 5.00 3.54 9.50
CA LYS A 76 4.34 2.63 10.45
C LYS A 76 3.38 1.65 9.80
N ILE A 77 2.75 2.05 8.70
CA ILE A 77 1.75 1.24 7.98
C ILE A 77 2.00 1.32 6.49
N VAL A 78 1.84 0.20 5.80
CA VAL A 78 1.84 0.12 4.33
C VAL A 78 0.55 -0.51 3.81
N ILE A 79 0.07 -0.04 2.66
CA ILE A 79 -1.13 -0.54 2.00
C ILE A 79 -0.79 -0.81 0.53
N GLU A 80 -1.09 -2.01 0.07
CA GLU A 80 -1.01 -2.41 -1.33
C GLU A 80 -2.42 -2.62 -1.88
N VAL A 81 -2.68 -2.06 -3.05
CA VAL A 81 -3.91 -2.18 -3.83
C VAL A 81 -3.63 -3.16 -4.95
N CYS A 82 -4.48 -4.17 -5.12
CA CYS A 82 -4.20 -5.24 -6.07
C CYS A 82 -5.45 -5.76 -6.75
N GLN A 83 -5.24 -6.45 -7.85
CA GLN A 83 -6.22 -7.38 -8.40
C GLN A 83 -5.99 -8.79 -7.86
N THR A 84 -6.92 -9.71 -8.12
CA THR A 84 -6.89 -11.09 -7.62
C THR A 84 -5.59 -11.84 -7.86
N ASN A 85 -4.95 -11.64 -9.01
CA ASN A 85 -3.68 -12.31 -9.32
C ASN A 85 -2.48 -11.76 -8.51
N GLY A 86 -2.53 -10.49 -8.10
CA GLY A 86 -1.48 -9.81 -7.33
C GLY A 86 -1.55 -10.07 -5.82
N GLN A 87 -2.75 -10.28 -5.28
CA GLN A 87 -3.01 -10.31 -3.83
C GLN A 87 -2.05 -11.20 -3.02
N ARG A 88 -1.72 -12.40 -3.51
CA ARG A 88 -0.81 -13.30 -2.80
C ARG A 88 0.64 -12.80 -2.81
N ASN A 89 1.07 -12.17 -3.89
CA ASN A 89 2.43 -11.63 -4.01
C ASN A 89 2.56 -10.39 -3.14
N ASP A 90 1.57 -9.49 -3.16
CA ASP A 90 1.57 -8.27 -2.35
C ASP A 90 1.51 -8.60 -0.86
N LEU A 91 0.74 -9.63 -0.47
CA LEU A 91 0.73 -10.08 0.92
C LEU A 91 2.10 -10.56 1.38
N ARG A 92 2.82 -11.31 0.54
CA ARG A 92 4.19 -11.76 0.86
C ARG A 92 5.17 -10.60 0.91
N LYS A 93 5.03 -9.62 0.01
CA LYS A 93 5.84 -8.38 0.00
C LYS A 93 5.67 -7.66 1.34
N ILE A 94 4.44 -7.43 1.77
CA ILE A 94 4.12 -6.77 3.04
C ILE A 94 4.68 -7.53 4.24
N ILE A 95 4.48 -8.86 4.32
CA ILE A 95 4.99 -9.66 5.44
C ILE A 95 6.52 -9.53 5.53
N ARG A 96 7.23 -9.59 4.40
CA ARG A 96 8.70 -9.40 4.37
C ARG A 96 9.11 -8.01 4.83
N LEU A 97 8.45 -6.96 4.33
CA LEU A 97 8.72 -5.58 4.74
C LEU A 97 8.54 -5.35 6.25
N ILE A 98 7.65 -6.12 6.89
CA ILE A 98 7.33 -5.99 8.32
C ILE A 98 8.26 -6.84 9.21
N GLU A 99 8.55 -8.06 8.78
CA GLU A 99 9.29 -9.04 9.59
C GLU A 99 10.80 -9.07 9.29
N ASP A 100 11.16 -9.03 8.01
CA ASP A 100 12.53 -9.26 7.56
C ASP A 100 13.33 -7.95 7.48
N ASP A 101 12.64 -6.83 7.18
CA ASP A 101 13.25 -5.52 7.05
C ASP A 101 13.07 -4.66 8.32
N ASP A 102 14.05 -3.80 8.61
CA ASP A 102 14.07 -2.95 9.81
C ASP A 102 13.46 -1.55 9.56
N TYR A 103 12.38 -1.49 8.77
CA TYR A 103 11.73 -0.22 8.40
C TYR A 103 10.79 0.34 9.47
N GLY A 104 10.65 -0.33 10.62
CA GLY A 104 9.75 0.13 11.70
C GLY A 104 8.25 -0.08 11.42
N ILE A 105 7.89 -0.76 10.32
CA ILE A 105 6.49 -1.03 9.94
C ILE A 105 5.84 -2.00 10.94
N LEU A 106 4.64 -1.66 11.39
CA LEU A 106 3.90 -2.40 12.42
C LEU A 106 2.63 -3.07 11.88
N GLU A 107 2.01 -2.47 10.86
CA GLU A 107 0.82 -2.99 10.19
C GLU A 107 1.00 -2.94 8.67
N GLY A 108 0.39 -3.90 7.98
CA GLY A 108 0.34 -3.88 6.52
C GLY A 108 -0.96 -4.45 5.98
N PHE A 109 -1.45 -3.86 4.90
CA PHE A 109 -2.75 -4.17 4.33
C PHE A 109 -2.68 -4.48 2.84
N VAL A 110 -3.42 -5.48 2.41
CA VAL A 110 -3.67 -5.74 0.98
C VAL A 110 -5.15 -5.58 0.70
N TYR A 111 -5.49 -4.63 -0.15
CA TYR A 111 -6.84 -4.43 -0.64
C TYR A 111 -6.98 -4.94 -2.07
N ASN A 112 -7.83 -5.95 -2.28
CA ASN A 112 -8.15 -6.43 -3.60
C ASN A 112 -9.36 -5.67 -4.17
N TYR A 113 -9.13 -4.75 -5.10
CA TYR A 113 -10.19 -3.89 -5.62
C TYR A 113 -11.19 -4.62 -6.53
N LYS A 114 -10.86 -5.83 -7.02
CA LYS A 114 -11.79 -6.68 -7.79
C LYS A 114 -12.74 -7.44 -6.89
N THR A 115 -12.27 -7.96 -5.75
CA THR A 115 -13.08 -8.75 -4.81
C THR A 115 -13.61 -7.96 -3.62
N ARG A 116 -13.12 -6.73 -3.43
CA ARG A 116 -13.36 -5.87 -2.25
C ARG A 116 -12.83 -6.48 -0.94
N ALA A 117 -11.98 -7.50 -1.03
CA ALA A 117 -11.43 -8.17 0.14
C ALA A 117 -10.23 -7.40 0.71
N TRP A 118 -10.17 -7.34 2.03
CA TRP A 118 -9.03 -6.82 2.78
C TRP A 118 -8.30 -7.94 3.50
N LEU A 119 -6.98 -7.87 3.48
CA LEU A 119 -6.11 -8.67 4.32
C LEU A 119 -5.23 -7.73 5.14
N ARG A 120 -5.06 -8.05 6.42
CA ARG A 120 -4.21 -7.33 7.35
C ARG A 120 -3.17 -8.27 7.93
N TYR A 121 -1.93 -7.80 7.99
CA TYR A 121 -0.85 -8.42 8.72
C TYR A 121 -0.32 -7.45 9.77
N ARG A 122 -0.02 -7.94 10.98
CA ARG A 122 0.67 -7.17 12.02
C ARG A 122 2.00 -7.80 12.34
N LYS A 123 2.95 -6.96 12.72
CA LYS A 123 4.26 -7.43 13.17
C LYS A 123 4.11 -8.43 14.32
N GLY A 124 4.75 -9.58 14.19
CA GLY A 124 4.69 -10.66 15.17
C GLY A 124 3.50 -11.62 15.03
N ASP A 125 2.60 -11.45 14.05
CA ASP A 125 1.50 -12.41 13.77
C ASP A 125 2.01 -13.73 13.12
N GLY A 126 3.32 -13.95 13.05
CA GLY A 126 3.93 -15.22 12.63
C GLY A 126 3.64 -15.60 11.18
N GLY A 127 3.51 -14.62 10.29
CA GLY A 127 3.17 -14.80 8.88
C GLY A 127 1.69 -15.08 8.59
N THR A 128 0.80 -15.01 9.59
CA THR A 128 -0.64 -15.24 9.41
C THR A 128 -1.39 -13.93 9.27
N ALA A 129 -1.93 -13.65 8.08
CA ALA A 129 -2.80 -12.50 7.85
C ALA A 129 -4.27 -12.80 8.19
N THR A 130 -5.03 -11.76 8.52
CA THR A 130 -6.45 -11.82 8.87
C THR A 130 -7.29 -11.00 7.90
N ALA A 131 -8.57 -11.36 7.72
CA ALA A 131 -9.48 -10.58 6.90
C ALA A 131 -9.99 -9.35 7.67
N SER A 132 -9.31 -8.21 7.51
CA SER A 132 -9.64 -6.97 8.21
C SER A 132 -9.14 -5.74 7.44
N SER A 133 -9.95 -4.68 7.42
CA SER A 133 -9.60 -3.33 6.96
C SER A 133 -9.31 -2.37 8.12
N TYR A 134 -9.42 -2.84 9.37
CA TYR A 134 -9.25 -2.02 10.55
C TYR A 134 -7.79 -1.94 11.00
N SER A 135 -7.28 -0.72 11.12
CA SER A 135 -5.98 -0.42 11.70
C SER A 135 -6.10 -0.18 13.20
N GLU A 136 -5.39 -0.97 13.99
CA GLU A 136 -5.30 -0.77 15.44
C GLU A 136 -4.42 0.44 15.78
N LEU A 137 -3.39 0.71 14.96
CA LEU A 137 -2.53 1.88 15.10
C LEU A 137 -3.29 3.20 14.91
N MET A 138 -4.18 3.27 13.92
CA MET A 138 -4.95 4.48 13.63
C MET A 138 -6.29 4.53 14.37
N GLY A 139 -6.82 3.38 14.80
CA GLY A 139 -8.19 3.27 15.31
C GLY A 139 -9.25 3.49 14.23
N VAL A 140 -8.93 3.21 12.96
CA VAL A 140 -9.73 3.55 11.77
C VAL A 140 -10.04 2.29 10.95
N ASP A 141 -11.28 2.18 10.46
CA ASP A 141 -11.66 1.23 9.43
C ASP A 141 -11.53 1.87 8.04
N MET A 142 -10.62 1.34 7.21
CA MET A 142 -10.41 1.82 5.84
C MET A 142 -11.43 1.27 4.84
N GLY A 143 -12.23 0.29 5.23
CA GLY A 143 -13.19 -0.38 4.35
C GLY A 143 -14.25 0.56 3.79
N GLU A 144 -14.67 1.56 4.56
CA GLU A 144 -15.67 2.55 4.14
C GLU A 144 -15.13 3.59 3.14
N MET A 145 -13.81 3.61 2.90
CA MET A 145 -13.17 4.60 2.05
C MET A 145 -13.15 4.19 0.57
N VAL A 146 -13.33 2.90 0.22
CA VAL A 146 -13.01 2.32 -1.12
C VAL A 146 -14.18 1.74 -1.92
#